data_AF-A0A1G3QC50-F1
#
_entry.id   AF-A0A1G3QC50-F1
#
_cell.length_a   1.000
_cell.length_b   1.000
_cell.length_c   1.000
_cell.angle_alpha   90.00
_cell.angle_beta   90.00
_cell.angle_gamma   90.00
#
_symmetry.space_group_name_H-M   'P 1'
#
loop_
_entity.id
_entity.type
_entity.pdbx_description
1 polymer ?
#
loop_
_entity_poly.entity_id
_entity_poly.type
_entity_poly.pdbx_seq_one_letter_code
_entity_poly.pdbx_strand_id
1 'polypeptide(L)'
;MKKPIVLAAVIMIAAVCCEVSCKRNQLNDLEYLDISTLSWLQATVKKKNGEAVLWFQVFDKDGDAATIDSYKTSADRLDEYPAKIFENKWIWMLVNDRIEIRLMADETAKDYQDTEKLKKFMHAFDIPEMEKITGPKLVGKDLMKFIPKLGNNK
;
A
#
# COMPACT_ATOMS: atom_id res chain seq x y z
N MET A 1 -11.52 -4.47 67.83
CA MET A 1 -10.26 -4.72 67.08
C MET A 1 -10.61 -5.27 65.70
N LYS A 2 -10.07 -4.61 64.66
CA LYS A 2 -9.74 -5.05 63.28
C LYS A 2 -10.81 -5.70 62.39
N LYS A 3 -11.27 -4.93 61.39
CA LYS A 3 -11.65 -5.40 60.04
C LYS A 3 -10.38 -5.80 59.25
N PRO A 4 -10.48 -6.62 58.20
CA PRO A 4 -10.58 -6.10 56.82
C PRO A 4 -11.63 -6.85 55.97
N ILE A 5 -12.53 -6.17 55.24
CA ILE A 5 -12.41 -5.76 53.82
C ILE A 5 -11.96 -6.92 52.90
N VAL A 6 -12.93 -7.58 52.25
CA VAL A 6 -12.68 -8.34 51.02
C VAL A 6 -13.14 -7.48 49.85
N LEU A 7 -12.15 -7.06 49.08
CA LEU A 7 -12.20 -6.15 47.95
C LEU A 7 -12.35 -6.96 46.65
N ALA A 8 -13.21 -6.47 45.76
CA ALA A 8 -13.16 -6.61 44.30
C ALA A 8 -13.06 -8.02 43.67
N ALA A 9 -14.20 -8.50 43.16
CA ALA A 9 -14.23 -9.53 42.11
C ALA A 9 -15.36 -9.24 41.09
N VAL A 10 -15.33 -8.07 40.45
CA VAL A 10 -16.13 -7.80 39.23
C VAL A 10 -15.35 -6.86 38.30
N ILE A 11 -14.15 -7.29 37.88
CA ILE A 11 -13.47 -6.72 36.71
C ILE A 11 -12.75 -7.88 36.02
N MET A 12 -13.42 -8.62 35.14
CA MET A 12 -12.72 -9.41 34.11
C MET A 12 -13.62 -10.07 33.04
N ILE A 13 -14.72 -9.45 32.60
CA ILE A 13 -15.39 -9.89 31.35
C ILE A 13 -15.90 -8.67 30.57
N ALA A 14 -14.97 -7.83 30.12
CA ALA A 14 -15.20 -6.89 29.01
C ALA A 14 -13.91 -6.62 28.22
N ALA A 15 -12.88 -7.48 28.38
CA ALA A 15 -11.65 -7.45 27.60
C ALA A 15 -11.59 -8.57 26.54
N VAL A 16 -12.70 -9.28 26.30
CA VAL A 16 -12.77 -10.39 25.32
C VAL A 16 -13.15 -9.93 23.91
N CYS A 17 -13.17 -8.61 23.65
CA CYS A 17 -13.22 -8.08 22.28
C CYS A 17 -11.95 -7.30 21.87
N CYS A 18 -10.93 -7.21 22.75
CA CYS A 18 -9.69 -6.49 22.44
C CYS A 18 -8.54 -7.37 21.94
N GLU A 19 -8.67 -8.70 21.87
CA GLU A 19 -7.51 -9.58 21.64
C GLU A 19 -7.63 -10.56 20.45
N VAL A 20 -8.42 -10.26 19.43
CA VAL A 20 -8.28 -10.90 18.10
C VAL A 20 -8.11 -9.90 16.96
N SER A 21 -7.88 -8.62 17.28
CA SER A 21 -7.23 -7.71 16.33
C SER A 21 -5.73 -7.73 16.55
N CYS A 22 -5.15 -8.94 16.58
CA CYS A 22 -3.82 -9.09 16.03
C CYS A 22 -3.90 -8.46 14.65
N LYS A 23 -3.21 -7.33 14.45
CA LYS A 23 -2.99 -6.71 13.16
C LYS A 23 -2.41 -7.77 12.24
N ARG A 24 -3.29 -8.56 11.62
CA ARG A 24 -2.97 -9.50 10.57
C ARG A 24 -2.40 -8.58 9.50
N ASN A 25 -1.09 -8.63 9.31
CA ASN A 25 -0.42 -7.79 8.33
C ASN A 25 -1.15 -8.06 7.02
N GLN A 26 -1.93 -7.10 6.53
CA GLN A 26 -2.88 -7.35 5.43
C GLN A 26 -2.14 -7.84 4.18
N LEU A 27 -0.86 -7.50 4.06
CA LEU A 27 0.05 -7.96 3.00
C LEU A 27 0.43 -9.45 3.11
N ASN A 28 0.41 -10.04 4.31
CA ASN A 28 0.75 -11.45 4.52
C ASN A 28 -0.34 -12.41 4.02
N ASP A 29 -1.57 -11.93 3.84
CA ASP A 29 -2.69 -12.70 3.27
C ASP A 29 -2.83 -12.47 1.76
N LEU A 30 -1.94 -11.67 1.17
CA LEU A 30 -1.89 -11.35 -0.25
C LEU A 30 -0.73 -12.07 -0.95
N GLU A 31 -0.91 -12.28 -2.25
CA GLU A 31 0.08 -12.84 -3.17
C GLU A 31 0.01 -12.15 -4.52
N TYR A 32 1.11 -12.19 -5.26
CA TYR A 32 1.10 -11.81 -6.66
C TYR A 32 0.37 -12.87 -7.49
N LEU A 33 -0.63 -12.44 -8.26
CA LEU A 33 -1.24 -13.26 -9.30
C LEU A 33 -0.32 -13.30 -10.53
N ASP A 34 0.11 -12.12 -10.97
CA ASP A 34 1.03 -11.95 -12.09
C ASP A 34 1.86 -10.67 -11.92
N ILE A 35 3.01 -10.66 -12.61
CA ILE A 35 3.87 -9.47 -12.73
C ILE A 35 4.37 -9.39 -14.17
N SER A 36 4.14 -8.24 -14.80
CA SER A 36 4.66 -7.89 -16.13
C SER A 36 5.73 -6.82 -16.00
N THR A 37 6.88 -7.04 -16.63
CA THR A 37 8.08 -6.19 -16.50
C THR A 37 8.58 -5.69 -17.86
N LEU A 38 7.68 -5.19 -18.70
CA LEU A 38 8.02 -4.64 -20.02
C LEU A 38 8.65 -3.24 -19.87
N SER A 39 8.09 -2.22 -20.52
CA SER A 39 8.52 -0.82 -20.42
C SER A 39 8.26 -0.19 -19.05
N TRP A 40 7.34 -0.76 -18.28
CA TRP A 40 7.05 -0.43 -16.89
C TRP A 40 6.72 -1.71 -16.14
N LEU A 41 6.61 -1.63 -14.81
CA LEU A 41 6.17 -2.74 -13.99
C LEU A 41 4.65 -2.66 -13.80
N GLN A 42 3.96 -3.77 -13.99
CA GLN A 42 2.56 -3.95 -13.59
C GLN A 42 2.43 -5.24 -12.80
N ALA A 43 1.68 -5.22 -11.70
CA ALA A 43 1.39 -6.42 -10.93
C ALA A 43 -0.08 -6.47 -10.53
N THR A 44 -0.68 -7.67 -10.61
CA THR A 44 -1.98 -7.95 -10.02
C THR A 44 -1.79 -8.70 -8.72
N VAL A 45 -2.54 -8.30 -7.70
CA VAL A 45 -2.47 -8.84 -6.34
C VAL A 45 -3.79 -9.53 -6.02
N LYS A 46 -3.70 -10.73 -5.47
CA LYS A 46 -4.85 -11.53 -5.05
C LYS A 46 -4.76 -11.92 -3.58
N LYS A 47 -5.89 -12.35 -3.01
CA LYS A 47 -5.89 -13.12 -1.76
C LYS A 47 -5.27 -14.50 -2.02
N LYS A 48 -4.51 -15.05 -1.05
CA LYS A 48 -3.86 -16.37 -1.14
C LYS A 48 -4.73 -17.48 -1.76
N ASN A 49 -5.99 -17.56 -1.31
CA ASN A 49 -6.97 -18.54 -1.77
C ASN A 49 -8.20 -17.85 -2.40
N GLY A 50 -8.00 -16.76 -3.12
CA GLY A 50 -9.14 -15.98 -3.59
C GLY A 50 -8.88 -15.17 -4.84
N GLU A 51 -9.78 -14.22 -5.04
CA GLU A 51 -9.84 -13.31 -6.18
C GLU A 51 -8.74 -12.24 -6.15
N ALA A 52 -8.54 -11.61 -7.31
CA ALA A 52 -7.78 -10.39 -7.43
C ALA A 52 -8.44 -9.28 -6.59
N VAL A 53 -7.62 -8.46 -5.95
CA VAL A 53 -8.10 -7.42 -5.02
C VAL A 53 -7.55 -6.04 -5.32
N LEU A 54 -6.33 -5.98 -5.86
CA LEU A 54 -5.63 -4.76 -6.19
C LEU A 54 -4.78 -5.04 -7.43
N TRP A 55 -4.45 -4.00 -8.16
CA TRP A 55 -3.35 -4.03 -9.10
C TRP A 55 -2.62 -2.70 -9.05
N PHE A 56 -1.35 -2.73 -9.42
CA PHE A 56 -0.55 -1.52 -9.46
C PHE A 56 0.41 -1.49 -10.64
N GLN A 57 0.83 -0.28 -10.97
CA GLN A 57 1.87 0.01 -11.95
C GLN A 57 2.94 0.90 -11.33
N VAL A 58 4.19 0.69 -11.73
CA VAL A 58 5.32 1.55 -11.36
C VAL A 58 6.01 1.99 -12.65
N PHE A 59 6.17 3.30 -12.81
CA PHE A 59 6.79 3.92 -13.99
C PHE A 59 7.98 4.77 -13.58
N ASP A 60 9.05 4.71 -14.36
CA ASP A 60 10.06 5.77 -14.36
C ASP A 60 9.68 6.86 -15.37
N LYS A 61 9.40 8.05 -14.85
CA LYS A 61 9.00 9.26 -15.59
C LYS A 61 10.17 10.17 -15.90
N ASP A 62 11.41 9.67 -15.82
CA ASP A 62 12.57 10.39 -16.35
C ASP A 62 12.27 10.89 -17.78
N GLY A 63 12.40 12.21 -17.95
CA GLY A 63 12.09 12.95 -19.18
C GLY A 63 10.61 13.20 -19.51
N ASP A 64 9.65 12.72 -18.70
CA ASP A 64 8.21 12.91 -18.94
C ASP A 64 7.66 14.14 -18.22
N ALA A 65 7.99 15.31 -18.75
CA ALA A 65 7.57 16.60 -18.20
C ALA A 65 6.04 16.73 -18.08
N ALA A 66 5.29 16.16 -19.03
CA ALA A 66 3.83 16.24 -19.00
C ALA A 66 3.22 15.50 -17.80
N THR A 67 3.71 14.29 -17.49
CA THR A 67 3.30 13.59 -16.27
C THR A 67 3.71 14.39 -15.04
N ILE A 68 4.97 14.82 -14.93
CA ILE A 68 5.50 15.54 -13.77
C ILE A 68 4.70 16.83 -13.52
N ASP A 69 4.47 17.63 -14.55
CA ASP A 69 3.71 18.89 -14.46
C ASP A 69 2.27 18.65 -14.02
N SER A 70 1.66 17.54 -14.41
CA SER A 70 0.30 17.18 -13.98
C SER A 70 0.18 16.90 -12.48
N TYR A 71 1.29 16.68 -11.76
CA TYR A 71 1.33 16.52 -10.31
C TYR A 71 1.61 17.84 -9.57
N LYS A 72 2.24 18.83 -10.23
CA LYS A 72 2.53 20.15 -9.62
C LYS A 72 1.28 20.90 -9.19
N THR A 73 0.16 20.67 -9.88
CA THR A 73 -1.14 21.28 -9.57
C THR A 73 -2.01 20.42 -8.67
N SER A 74 -1.54 19.23 -8.26
CA SER A 74 -2.35 18.35 -7.44
C SER A 74 -2.47 18.88 -6.01
N ALA A 75 -3.70 18.99 -5.52
CA ALA A 75 -3.98 19.37 -4.13
C ALA A 75 -3.79 18.19 -3.17
N ASP A 76 -4.02 16.96 -3.64
CA ASP A 76 -3.90 15.76 -2.83
C ASP A 76 -2.43 15.40 -2.59
N ARG A 77 -2.17 14.85 -1.41
CA ARG A 77 -0.86 14.29 -1.04
C ARG A 77 -1.03 12.96 -0.32
N LEU A 78 -0.04 12.09 -0.51
CA LEU A 78 0.21 10.98 0.41
C LEU A 78 1.52 11.31 1.13
N ASP A 79 1.42 11.57 2.43
CA ASP A 79 2.48 12.21 3.21
C ASP A 79 2.95 13.52 2.53
N GLU A 80 4.24 13.62 2.19
CA GLU A 80 4.81 14.77 1.48
C GLU A 80 4.73 14.67 -0.05
N TYR A 81 4.38 13.51 -0.61
CA TYR A 81 4.40 13.29 -2.06
C TYR A 81 3.12 13.77 -2.74
N PRO A 82 3.20 14.48 -3.88
CA PRO A 82 2.02 14.83 -4.65
C PRO A 82 1.32 13.55 -5.13
N ALA A 83 0.01 13.50 -4.90
CA ALA A 83 -0.82 12.35 -5.24
C ALA A 83 -2.07 12.80 -6.00
N LYS A 84 -2.73 11.87 -6.68
CA LYS A 84 -4.09 12.02 -7.19
C LYS A 84 -4.89 10.91 -6.55
N ILE A 85 -5.94 11.26 -5.82
CA ILE A 85 -6.74 10.29 -5.06
C ILE A 85 -8.16 10.31 -5.59
N PHE A 86 -8.64 9.17 -6.09
CA PHE A 86 -10.03 9.01 -6.48
C PHE A 86 -10.75 8.08 -5.54
N GLU A 87 -10.97 8.61 -4.34
CA GLU A 87 -11.62 7.95 -3.22
C GLU A 87 -11.28 6.45 -3.14
N ASN A 88 -12.26 5.63 -2.81
CA ASN A 88 -12.18 4.20 -2.59
C ASN A 88 -11.80 3.36 -3.82
N LYS A 89 -11.21 3.96 -4.87
CA LYS A 89 -10.90 3.26 -6.13
C LYS A 89 -9.42 3.25 -6.44
N TRP A 90 -8.73 4.39 -6.40
CA TRP A 90 -7.32 4.43 -6.75
C TRP A 90 -6.54 5.59 -6.13
N ILE A 91 -5.24 5.37 -5.98
CA ILE A 91 -4.25 6.36 -5.55
C ILE A 91 -3.10 6.32 -6.55
N TRP A 92 -2.78 7.46 -7.16
CA TRP A 92 -1.56 7.61 -7.95
C TRP A 92 -0.63 8.60 -7.26
N MET A 93 0.64 8.28 -7.12
CA MET A 93 1.60 9.08 -6.38
C MET A 93 2.87 9.27 -7.20
N LEU A 94 3.45 10.48 -7.15
CA LEU A 94 4.73 10.78 -7.78
C LEU A 94 5.80 10.98 -6.70
N VAL A 95 6.83 10.15 -6.73
CA VAL A 95 7.97 10.19 -5.81
C VAL A 95 9.15 10.85 -6.51
N ASN A 96 9.74 11.85 -5.85
CA ASN A 96 10.95 12.56 -6.30
C ASN A 96 10.90 13.05 -7.76
N ASP A 97 9.75 13.60 -8.17
CA ASP A 97 9.48 14.06 -9.55
C ASP A 97 9.85 13.05 -10.65
N ARG A 98 9.81 11.75 -10.33
CA ARG A 98 10.35 10.71 -11.21
C ARG A 98 9.56 9.41 -11.18
N ILE A 99 9.32 8.81 -10.03
CA ILE A 99 8.66 7.50 -9.97
C ILE A 99 7.16 7.68 -9.77
N GLU A 100 6.36 7.31 -10.77
CA GLU A 100 4.90 7.28 -10.64
C GLU A 100 4.46 5.87 -10.21
N ILE A 101 3.81 5.79 -9.06
CA ILE A 101 3.14 4.58 -8.59
C ILE A 101 1.64 4.78 -8.79
N ARG A 102 0.98 3.86 -9.49
CA ARG A 102 -0.48 3.83 -9.63
C ARG A 102 -1.01 2.59 -8.94
N LEU A 103 -1.87 2.75 -7.95
CA LEU A 103 -2.53 1.67 -7.24
C LEU A 103 -4.04 1.76 -7.44
N MET A 104 -4.67 0.65 -7.80
CA MET A 104 -6.10 0.57 -8.06
C MET A 104 -6.69 -0.63 -7.31
N ALA A 105 -7.86 -0.43 -6.70
CA ALA A 105 -8.69 -1.51 -6.21
C ALA A 105 -9.37 -2.23 -7.37
N ASP A 106 -9.48 -3.55 -7.26
CA ASP A 106 -10.33 -4.32 -8.16
C ASP A 106 -11.80 -3.93 -7.96
N GLU A 107 -12.56 -3.80 -9.05
CA GLU A 107 -13.96 -3.39 -9.01
C GLU A 107 -14.87 -4.39 -8.29
N THR A 108 -14.46 -5.67 -8.24
CA THR A 108 -15.18 -6.74 -7.54
C THR A 108 -14.79 -6.84 -6.06
N ALA A 109 -13.58 -6.42 -5.69
CA ALA A 109 -13.06 -6.51 -4.32
C ALA A 109 -13.52 -5.34 -3.44
N LYS A 110 -14.79 -5.37 -3.01
CA LYS A 110 -15.39 -4.28 -2.20
C LYS A 110 -14.70 -4.03 -0.87
N ASP A 111 -14.07 -5.04 -0.28
CA ASP A 111 -13.29 -4.88 0.94
C ASP A 111 -11.95 -4.17 0.70
N TYR A 112 -11.48 -4.03 -0.53
CA TYR A 112 -10.28 -3.26 -0.91
C TYR A 112 -10.60 -1.89 -1.52
N GLN A 113 -11.88 -1.62 -1.81
CA GLN A 113 -12.38 -0.29 -2.16
C GLN A 113 -12.51 0.59 -0.91
N ASP A 114 -11.36 0.92 -0.31
CA ASP A 114 -11.25 1.74 0.89
C ASP A 114 -9.96 2.58 0.81
N THR A 115 -10.12 3.91 0.87
CA THR A 115 -9.00 4.85 0.68
C THR A 115 -7.87 4.62 1.70
N GLU A 116 -8.19 4.32 2.96
CA GLU A 116 -7.17 4.13 4.00
C GLU A 116 -6.43 2.80 3.86
N LYS A 117 -7.08 1.75 3.34
CA LYS A 117 -6.40 0.51 2.94
C LYS A 117 -5.47 0.74 1.76
N LEU A 118 -5.90 1.51 0.75
CA LEU A 118 -5.05 1.86 -0.39
C LEU A 118 -3.81 2.64 0.06
N LYS A 119 -3.97 3.65 0.92
CA LYS A 119 -2.83 4.39 1.51
C LYS A 119 -1.86 3.47 2.26
N LYS A 120 -2.38 2.55 3.09
CA LYS A 120 -1.54 1.57 3.79
C LYS A 120 -0.77 0.67 2.84
N PHE A 121 -1.37 0.27 1.72
CA PHE A 121 -0.68 -0.52 0.70
C PHE A 121 0.39 0.31 -0.02
N MET A 122 0.12 1.59 -0.31
CA MET A 122 1.12 2.51 -0.88
C MET A 122 2.36 2.67 0.01
N HIS A 123 2.20 2.68 1.34
CA HIS A 123 3.33 2.74 2.28
C HIS A 123 4.17 1.45 2.33
N ALA A 124 3.74 0.38 1.65
CA ALA A 124 4.49 -0.87 1.58
C ALA A 124 5.53 -0.89 0.45
N PHE A 125 5.51 0.09 -0.45
CA PHE A 125 6.55 0.26 -1.46
C PHE A 125 7.83 0.81 -0.82
N ASP A 126 8.99 0.50 -1.42
CA ASP A 126 10.29 1.02 -0.96
C ASP A 126 10.52 2.46 -1.44
N ILE A 127 9.69 3.38 -0.94
CA ILE A 127 9.73 4.81 -1.26
C ILE A 127 11.11 5.42 -0.97
N PRO A 128 11.78 5.14 0.19
CA PRO A 128 13.10 5.70 0.46
C PRO A 128 14.19 5.30 -0.54
N GLU A 129 14.07 4.14 -1.19
CA GLU A 129 14.98 3.74 -2.26
C GLU A 129 14.61 4.40 -3.60
N MET A 130 13.33 4.67 -3.84
CA MET A 130 12.89 5.43 -5.02
C MET A 130 13.39 6.88 -5.01
N GLU A 131 13.47 7.51 -3.84
CA GLU A 131 13.99 8.89 -3.69
C GLU A 131 15.45 9.05 -4.10
N LYS A 132 16.24 7.98 -4.01
CA LYS A 132 17.69 8.02 -4.29
C LYS A 132 18.03 7.86 -5.77
N ILE A 133 17.05 7.63 -6.64
CA ILE A 133 17.30 7.33 -8.04
C ILE A 133 17.77 8.60 -8.79
N THR A 134 19.00 8.53 -9.30
CA THR A 134 19.64 9.62 -10.07
C THR A 134 20.24 9.14 -11.40
N GLY A 135 20.12 7.85 -11.70
CA GLY A 135 20.70 7.20 -12.89
C GLY A 135 19.79 7.22 -14.13
N PRO A 136 20.13 6.45 -15.19
CA PRO A 136 19.31 6.36 -16.40
C PRO A 136 17.90 5.83 -16.11
N LYS A 137 16.98 6.08 -17.03
CA LYS A 137 15.60 5.59 -16.97
C LYS A 137 15.55 4.07 -16.72
N LEU A 138 14.82 3.69 -15.68
CA LEU A 138 14.60 2.30 -15.29
C LEU A 138 13.48 1.66 -16.13
N VAL A 139 13.62 0.37 -16.45
CA VAL A 139 12.58 -0.43 -17.10
C VAL A 139 11.93 -1.41 -16.11
N GLY A 140 10.87 -2.11 -16.51
CA GLY A 140 10.05 -2.92 -15.61
C GLY A 140 10.83 -3.90 -14.72
N LYS A 141 11.91 -4.51 -15.24
CA LYS A 141 12.75 -5.43 -14.46
C LYS A 141 13.53 -4.73 -13.34
N ASP A 142 14.03 -3.52 -13.59
CA ASP A 142 14.78 -2.74 -12.59
C ASP A 142 13.86 -2.23 -11.48
N LEU A 143 12.57 -2.03 -11.80
CA LEU A 143 11.56 -1.53 -10.87
C LEU A 143 11.07 -2.61 -9.88
N MET A 144 11.34 -3.88 -10.14
CA MET A 144 10.96 -5.01 -9.26
C MET A 144 11.49 -4.86 -7.83
N LYS A 145 12.63 -4.19 -7.64
CA LYS A 145 13.24 -4.04 -6.31
C LYS A 145 12.41 -3.16 -5.36
N PHE A 146 11.50 -2.35 -5.89
CA PHE A 146 10.74 -1.38 -5.09
C PHE A 146 9.36 -1.85 -4.67
N ILE A 147 8.87 -2.98 -5.21
CA ILE A 147 7.51 -3.43 -4.96
C ILE A 147 7.40 -4.14 -3.60
N PRO A 148 6.23 -4.08 -2.93
CA PRO A 148 6.04 -4.72 -1.62
C PRO A 148 6.34 -6.21 -1.64
N LYS A 149 6.93 -6.76 -0.58
CA LYS A 149 6.98 -8.22 -0.43
C LYS A 149 5.61 -8.71 0.04
N LEU A 150 4.97 -9.56 -0.77
CA LEU A 150 3.67 -10.17 -0.46
C LEU A 150 3.86 -11.61 0.00
N GLY A 151 3.04 -12.03 0.97
CA GLY A 151 3.14 -13.37 1.55
C GLY A 151 4.43 -13.58 2.37
N ASN A 152 4.43 -14.62 3.21
CA ASN A 152 5.63 -15.06 3.91
C ASN A 152 6.55 -15.73 2.87
N ASN A 153 7.43 -14.96 2.24
CA ASN A 153 8.69 -15.51 1.73
C ASN A 153 9.53 -15.93 2.94
N LYS A 154 9.23 -17.09 3.51
CA LYS A 154 10.17 -17.86 4.32
C LYS A 154 11.04 -18.67 3.39
#